data_AF-A0A7R9KYZ2-F1
#
_entry.id   AF-A0A7R9KYZ2-F1
#
_cell.length_a   1.000
_cell.length_b   1.000
_cell.length_c   1.000
_cell.angle_alpha   90.00
_cell.angle_beta   90.00
_cell.angle_gamma   90.00
#
_symmetry.space_group_name_H-M   'P 1'
#
loop_
_entity.id
_entity.type
_entity.pdbx_description
1 polymer ?
#
loop_
_entity_poly.entity_id
_entity_poly.type
_entity_poly.pdbx_seq_one_letter_code
_entity_poly.pdbx_strand_id
1 'polypeptide(L)'
;MSHIIGAHTVSHRLRSWHDFTESRCIETWPTPRFWHSRRKQCVTSNTYKQLYYSMVTIALFFIPVLVMAVKMVCLVLLVFVISWMPLQIIVLYSQFGHSSHDSGELPQWFSWLSYVSHFIAYGSSAINPIIYGGFNQNFRHAFQGHQSFGTNMTAIKTNCNHKF
;
A
#
# COMPACT_ATOMS: atom_id res chain seq x y z
N MET A 1 5.64 -22.85 26.23
CA MET A 1 4.34 -22.17 26.14
C MET A 1 4.00 -21.97 24.67
N SER A 2 2.77 -22.29 24.27
CA SER A 2 2.30 -22.19 22.88
C SER A 2 1.26 -21.08 22.82
N HIS A 3 1.40 -20.12 21.90
CA HIS A 3 0.44 -19.04 21.70
C HIS A 3 -0.28 -19.24 20.36
N ILE A 4 -1.61 -19.13 20.37
CA ILE A 4 -2.44 -19.23 19.17
C ILE A 4 -2.55 -17.84 18.56
N ILE A 5 -2.14 -17.69 17.30
CA ILE A 5 -2.21 -16.42 16.55
C ILE A 5 -3.00 -16.70 15.26
N GLY A 6 -4.29 -16.40 15.28
CA GLY A 6 -5.19 -16.70 14.16
C GLY A 6 -5.24 -18.20 13.84
N ALA A 7 -4.94 -18.59 12.59
CA ALA A 7 -5.04 -19.97 12.10
C ALA A 7 -3.80 -20.84 12.37
N HIS A 8 -2.79 -20.34 13.09
CA HIS A 8 -1.56 -21.09 13.43
C HIS A 8 -1.17 -20.93 14.89
N THR A 9 -0.35 -21.87 15.36
CA THR A 9 0.21 -21.85 16.71
C THR A 9 1.70 -21.58 16.65
N VAL A 10 2.20 -20.65 17.46
CA VAL A 10 3.62 -20.42 17.65
C VAL A 10 4.06 -21.10 18.93
N SER A 11 5.10 -21.93 18.85
CA SER A 11 5.65 -22.62 20.02
C SER A 11 7.17 -22.50 20.06
N HIS A 12 7.72 -22.43 21.27
CA HIS A 12 9.16 -22.56 21.46
C HIS A 12 9.55 -24.03 21.45
N ARG A 13 10.47 -24.40 20.56
CA ARG A 13 11.08 -25.73 20.52
C ARG A 13 12.55 -25.59 20.91
N LEU A 14 12.95 -26.31 21.95
CA LEU A 14 14.35 -26.45 22.33
C LEU A 14 15.00 -27.47 21.39
N ARG A 15 16.08 -27.07 20.72
CA ARG A 15 16.93 -27.93 19.91
C ARG A 15 18.23 -28.15 20.67
N SER A 16 18.45 -29.37 21.14
CA SER A 16 19.71 -29.77 21.75
C SER A 16 20.73 -30.08 20.65
N TRP A 17 21.88 -29.41 20.72
CA TRP A 17 23.11 -29.78 20.04
C TRP A 17 24.04 -30.45 21.06
N HIS A 18 25.17 -31.02 20.61
CA HIS A 18 26.11 -31.70 21.51
C HIS A 18 26.62 -30.79 22.64
N ASP A 19 26.83 -29.50 22.35
CA ASP A 19 27.47 -28.56 23.30
C ASP A 19 26.52 -27.47 23.84
N PHE A 20 25.34 -27.26 23.24
CA PHE A 20 24.42 -26.19 23.65
C PHE A 20 22.95 -26.49 23.32
N THR A 21 22.04 -25.81 24.01
CA THR A 21 20.60 -25.90 23.73
C THR A 21 20.11 -24.59 23.12
N GLU A 22 19.56 -24.66 21.91
CA GLU A 22 19.03 -23.51 21.16
C GLU A 22 17.51 -23.44 21.32
N SER A 23 16.97 -22.32 21.82
CA SER A 23 15.53 -22.08 21.81
C SER A 23 15.10 -21.49 20.46
N ARG A 24 14.30 -22.22 19.69
CA ARG A 24 13.80 -21.75 18.39
C ARG A 24 12.28 -21.57 18.40
N CYS A 25 11.82 -20.43 17.89
CA CYS A 25 10.40 -20.22 17.61
C CYS A 25 10.02 -21.00 16.34
N ILE A 26 9.02 -21.86 16.45
CA ILE A 26 8.48 -22.60 15.31
C ILE A 26 6.99 -22.30 15.13
N GLU A 27 6.63 -21.98 13.90
CA GLU A 27 5.24 -21.82 13.49
C GLU A 27 4.67 -23.16 13.06
N THR A 28 3.62 -23.59 13.76
CA THR A 28 2.89 -24.84 13.50
C THR A 28 1.51 -24.52 12.93
N TRP A 29 1.27 -25.00 11.71
CA TRP A 29 0.01 -24.83 10.98
C TRP A 29 -0.79 -26.14 10.98
N PRO A 30 -2.13 -26.10 11.07
CA PRO A 30 -2.98 -27.28 10.96
C PRO A 30 -2.92 -27.80 9.51
N THR A 31 -2.10 -28.83 9.26
CA THR A 31 -1.97 -29.46 7.95
C THR A 31 -2.83 -30.73 7.90
N PRO A 32 -3.96 -30.71 7.16
CA PRO A 32 -4.76 -31.92 7.01
C PRO A 32 -3.95 -32.98 6.27
N ARG A 33 -4.00 -34.21 6.79
CA ARG A 33 -3.40 -35.40 6.17
C ARG A 33 -4.48 -36.09 5.34
N PHE A 34 -4.19 -36.29 4.07
CA PHE A 34 -5.07 -37.02 3.16
C PHE A 34 -4.37 -38.28 2.67
N TRP A 35 -5.12 -39.37 2.57
CA TRP A 35 -4.61 -40.64 2.04
C TRP A 35 -4.55 -40.59 0.52
N HIS A 36 -3.38 -40.84 -0.06
CA HIS A 36 -3.20 -40.79 -1.51
C HIS A 36 -3.11 -42.22 -2.10
N SER A 37 -4.24 -42.75 -2.60
CA SER A 37 -4.34 -44.15 -3.06
C SER A 37 -3.30 -44.56 -4.11
N ARG A 38 -2.92 -43.66 -5.04
CA ARG A 38 -1.86 -43.97 -6.04
C ARG A 38 -0.45 -44.08 -5.46
N ARG A 39 -0.15 -43.35 -4.37
CA ARG A 39 1.22 -43.26 -3.81
C ARG A 39 1.38 -44.11 -2.55
N LYS A 40 0.30 -44.74 -2.05
CA LYS A 40 0.26 -45.52 -0.80
C LYS A 40 0.92 -44.78 0.38
N GLN A 41 0.75 -43.46 0.42
CA GLN A 41 1.38 -42.58 1.39
C GLN A 41 0.38 -41.53 1.90
N CYS A 42 0.50 -41.19 3.18
CA CYS A 42 -0.16 -40.01 3.76
C CYS A 42 0.58 -38.75 3.27
N VAL A 43 -0.11 -37.90 2.53
CA VAL A 43 0.44 -36.60 2.12
C VAL A 43 -0.15 -35.50 3.01
N THR A 44 0.72 -34.62 3.48
CA THR A 44 0.33 -33.39 4.20
C THR A 44 0.18 -32.26 3.20
N SER A 45 -0.99 -31.62 3.15
CA SER A 45 -1.18 -30.43 2.30
C SER A 45 -0.98 -29.15 3.10
N ASN A 46 -0.09 -28.28 2.63
CA ASN A 46 0.25 -27.01 3.29
C ASN A 46 -0.53 -25.82 2.70
N THR A 47 -1.70 -26.06 2.10
CA THR A 47 -2.51 -25.04 1.43
C THR A 47 -2.77 -23.82 2.31
N TYR A 48 -3.11 -24.00 3.60
CA TYR A 48 -3.37 -22.89 4.53
C TYR A 48 -2.14 -22.01 4.77
N LYS A 49 -0.97 -22.63 4.90
CA LYS A 49 0.30 -21.91 5.08
C LYS A 49 0.64 -21.09 3.83
N GLN A 50 0.47 -21.69 2.65
CA GLN A 50 0.75 -21.02 1.38
C GLN A 50 -0.25 -19.87 1.11
N LEU A 51 -1.54 -20.09 1.37
CA LEU A 51 -2.57 -19.06 1.24
C LEU A 51 -2.26 -17.89 2.17
N TYR A 52 -1.96 -18.14 3.44
CA TYR A 52 -1.64 -17.08 4.40
C TYR A 52 -0.46 -16.21 3.94
N TYR A 53 0.69 -16.79 3.60
CA TYR A 53 1.82 -15.97 3.14
C TYR A 53 1.56 -15.28 1.80
N SER A 54 0.80 -15.90 0.89
CA SER A 54 0.41 -15.26 -0.37
C SER A 54 -0.48 -14.04 -0.10
N MET A 55 -1.47 -14.17 0.78
CA MET A 55 -2.35 -13.07 1.19
C MET A 55 -1.58 -11.96 1.89
N VAL A 56 -0.68 -12.30 2.82
CA VAL A 56 0.16 -11.32 3.54
C VAL A 56 1.07 -10.60 2.57
N THR A 57 1.71 -11.31 1.64
CA THR A 57 2.58 -10.69 0.62
C THR A 57 1.77 -9.75 -0.27
N ILE A 58 0.61 -10.19 -0.76
CA ILE A 58 -0.31 -9.36 -1.54
C ILE A 58 -0.68 -8.11 -0.74
N ALA A 59 -1.20 -8.26 0.49
CA ALA A 59 -1.57 -7.12 1.33
C ALA A 59 -0.39 -6.16 1.53
N LEU A 60 0.79 -6.66 1.86
CA LEU A 60 2.00 -5.84 2.05
C LEU A 60 2.47 -5.13 0.78
N PHE A 61 2.22 -5.68 -0.40
CA PHE A 61 2.52 -5.02 -1.67
C PHE A 61 1.46 -4.00 -2.07
N PHE A 62 0.18 -4.35 -1.96
CA PHE A 62 -0.92 -3.50 -2.41
C PHE A 62 -1.23 -2.37 -1.45
N ILE A 63 -1.07 -2.54 -0.13
CA ILE A 63 -1.36 -1.49 0.86
C ILE A 63 -0.49 -0.23 0.62
N PRO A 64 0.85 -0.31 0.52
CA PRO A 64 1.68 0.86 0.25
C PRO A 64 1.37 1.50 -1.11
N VAL A 65 1.14 0.67 -2.14
CA VAL A 65 0.81 1.15 -3.50
C VAL A 65 -0.51 1.91 -3.51
N LEU A 66 -1.55 1.38 -2.85
CA LEU A 66 -2.84 2.04 -2.72
C LEU A 66 -2.73 3.34 -1.95
N VAL A 67 -1.99 3.38 -0.84
CA VAL A 67 -1.76 4.61 -0.07
C VAL A 67 -1.04 5.67 -0.91
N MET A 68 -0.02 5.28 -1.69
CA MET A 68 0.67 6.20 -2.59
C MET A 68 -0.25 6.72 -3.71
N ALA A 69 -1.04 5.84 -4.33
CA ALA A 69 -1.97 6.21 -5.38
C ALA A 69 -3.06 7.15 -4.88
N VAL A 70 -3.67 6.86 -3.73
CA VAL A 70 -4.71 7.72 -3.13
C VAL A 70 -4.16 9.11 -2.83
N LYS A 71 -2.94 9.22 -2.28
CA LYS A 71 -2.31 10.53 -2.04
C LYS A 71 -2.16 11.32 -3.34
N MET A 72 -1.73 10.69 -4.43
CA MET A 72 -1.61 11.33 -5.74
C MET A 72 -2.96 11.78 -6.28
N VAL A 73 -3.96 10.89 -6.26
CA VAL A 73 -5.31 11.19 -6.76
C VAL A 73 -5.95 12.32 -5.94
N CYS A 74 -5.83 12.31 -4.62
CA CYS A 74 -6.32 13.39 -3.76
C CYS A 74 -5.67 14.74 -4.10
N LEU A 75 -4.34 14.78 -4.35
CA LEU A 75 -3.66 16.01 -4.74
C LEU A 75 -4.16 16.54 -6.09
N VAL A 76 -4.32 15.66 -7.09
CA VAL A 76 -4.87 16.02 -8.41
C VAL A 76 -6.29 16.58 -8.25
N LEU A 77 -7.14 15.91 -7.47
CA LEU A 77 -8.52 16.35 -7.24
C LEU A 77 -8.60 17.69 -6.50
N LEU A 78 -7.78 17.90 -5.47
CA LEU A 78 -7.74 19.18 -4.75
C LEU A 78 -7.34 20.32 -5.66
N VAL A 79 -6.32 20.12 -6.49
CA VAL A 79 -5.88 21.10 -7.49
C VAL A 79 -6.97 21.38 -8.52
N PHE A 80 -7.65 20.33 -8.99
CA PHE A 80 -8.74 20.46 -9.94
C PHE A 80 -9.89 21.30 -9.36
N VAL A 81 -10.29 21.01 -8.12
CA VAL A 81 -11.32 21.79 -7.41
C VAL A 81 -10.85 23.23 -7.20
N ILE A 82 -9.63 23.45 -6.70
CA ILE A 82 -9.12 24.81 -6.43
C ILE A 82 -8.95 25.64 -7.71
N SER A 83 -8.61 25.01 -8.84
CA SER A 83 -8.44 25.73 -10.12
C SER A 83 -9.78 26.06 -10.78
N TRP A 84 -10.78 25.18 -10.65
CA TRP A 84 -12.08 25.37 -11.29
C TRP A 84 -13.10 26.13 -10.43
N MET A 85 -13.10 25.95 -9.11
CA MET A 85 -14.02 26.62 -8.19
C MET A 85 -14.04 28.15 -8.34
N PRO A 86 -12.91 28.87 -8.34
CA PRO A 86 -12.94 30.33 -8.39
C PRO A 86 -13.43 30.83 -9.75
N LEU A 87 -13.15 30.12 -10.84
CA LEU A 87 -13.69 30.44 -12.16
C LEU A 87 -15.21 30.25 -12.21
N GLN A 88 -15.72 29.14 -11.68
CA GLN A 88 -17.16 28.87 -11.61
C GLN A 88 -17.90 29.91 -10.76
N ILE A 89 -17.31 30.31 -9.62
CA ILE A 89 -17.86 31.36 -8.75
C ILE A 89 -17.92 32.71 -9.49
N ILE A 90 -16.89 33.06 -10.26
CA ILE A 90 -16.84 34.33 -11.00
C ILE A 90 -17.84 34.34 -12.16
N VAL A 91 -17.95 33.24 -12.91
CA VAL A 91 -18.96 33.10 -13.96
C VAL A 91 -20.36 33.20 -13.36
N LEU A 92 -20.63 32.50 -12.27
CA LEU A 92 -21.91 32.58 -11.56
C LEU A 92 -22.21 34.00 -11.07
N TYR A 93 -21.24 34.67 -10.45
CA TYR A 93 -21.39 36.06 -9.99
C TYR A 93 -21.65 37.02 -11.14
N SER A 94 -20.99 36.84 -12.30
CA SER A 94 -21.27 37.66 -13.48
C SER A 94 -22.69 37.45 -14.03
N GLN A 95 -23.24 36.24 -13.99
CA GLN A 95 -24.58 35.99 -14.53
C GLN A 95 -25.69 36.44 -13.57
N PHE A 96 -25.52 36.20 -12.26
CA PHE A 96 -26.55 36.51 -11.26
C PHE A 96 -26.41 37.92 -10.65
N GLY A 97 -25.19 38.47 -10.56
CA GLY A 97 -24.92 39.78 -9.96
C GLY A 97 -25.43 40.97 -10.79
N HIS A 98 -25.50 40.83 -12.12
CA HIS A 98 -26.04 41.85 -13.02
C HIS A 98 -27.55 42.09 -12.86
N SER A 99 -28.28 41.18 -12.21
CA SER A 99 -29.73 41.31 -12.01
C SER A 99 -30.10 42.16 -10.78
N SER A 100 -29.11 42.55 -9.96
CA SER A 100 -29.34 43.11 -8.62
C SER A 100 -28.71 44.48 -8.34
N HIS A 101 -27.94 45.06 -9.28
CA HIS A 101 -27.29 46.36 -9.07
C HIS A 101 -27.56 47.31 -10.24
N ASP A 102 -28.28 48.41 -9.96
CA ASP A 102 -28.71 49.45 -10.89
C ASP A 102 -27.57 50.44 -11.28
N SER A 103 -26.33 50.06 -10.97
CA SER A 103 -25.10 50.74 -11.36
C SER A 103 -24.08 49.66 -11.71
N GLY A 104 -23.84 49.47 -13.02
CA GLY A 104 -23.03 48.39 -13.60
C GLY A 104 -21.52 48.44 -13.29
N GLU A 105 -21.13 48.97 -12.13
CA GLU A 105 -19.74 49.03 -11.69
C GLU A 105 -19.42 47.81 -10.83
N LEU A 106 -18.64 46.88 -11.39
CA LEU A 106 -18.12 45.75 -10.63
C LEU A 106 -17.06 46.23 -9.62
N PRO A 107 -16.94 45.57 -8.45
CA PRO A 107 -15.94 45.94 -7.46
C PRO A 107 -14.51 45.86 -8.01
N GLN A 108 -13.63 46.77 -7.62
CA GLN A 108 -12.25 46.80 -8.13
C GLN A 108 -11.45 45.52 -7.81
N TRP A 109 -11.80 44.81 -6.74
CA TRP A 109 -11.21 43.51 -6.38
C TRP A 109 -11.64 42.37 -7.34
N PHE A 110 -12.76 42.52 -8.06
CA PHE A 110 -13.29 41.52 -8.97
C PHE A 110 -12.36 41.29 -10.17
N SER A 111 -11.79 42.37 -10.72
CA SER A 111 -10.85 42.31 -11.85
C SER A 111 -9.59 41.53 -11.48
N TRP A 112 -9.05 41.76 -10.29
CA TRP A 112 -7.90 41.03 -9.76
C TRP A 112 -8.22 39.54 -9.56
N LEU A 113 -9.36 39.22 -8.94
CA LEU A 113 -9.81 37.85 -8.71
C LEU A 113 -10.07 37.08 -10.01
N SER A 114 -10.65 37.74 -11.03
CA SER A 114 -10.83 37.16 -12.36
C SER A 114 -9.50 36.82 -13.03
N TYR A 115 -8.54 37.75 -12.99
CA TYR A 115 -7.21 37.51 -13.55
C TYR A 115 -6.50 36.33 -12.87
N VAL A 116 -6.52 36.29 -11.53
CA VAL A 116 -5.91 35.20 -10.75
C VAL A 116 -6.61 33.86 -11.02
N SER A 117 -7.93 33.84 -11.16
CA SER A 117 -8.69 32.62 -11.42
C SER A 117 -8.38 32.04 -12.80
N HIS A 118 -8.31 32.87 -13.84
CA HIS A 118 -7.88 32.44 -15.17
C HIS A 118 -6.43 31.94 -15.14
N PHE A 119 -5.55 32.65 -14.45
CA PHE A 119 -4.15 32.26 -14.32
C PHE A 119 -3.97 30.88 -13.67
N ILE A 120 -4.70 30.60 -12.58
CA ILE A 120 -4.68 29.29 -11.90
C ILE A 120 -5.33 28.20 -12.75
N ALA A 121 -6.41 28.51 -13.46
CA ALA A 121 -7.08 27.57 -14.37
C ALA A 121 -6.18 27.16 -15.54
N TYR A 122 -5.44 28.10 -16.16
CA TYR A 122 -4.46 27.79 -17.20
C TYR A 122 -3.17 27.15 -16.65
N GLY A 123 -2.82 27.47 -15.39
CA GLY A 123 -1.69 26.89 -14.66
C GLY A 123 -1.88 25.41 -14.28
N SER A 124 -3.07 24.83 -14.47
CA SER A 124 -3.36 23.42 -14.16
C SER A 124 -2.44 22.44 -14.90
N SER A 125 -1.95 22.82 -16.09
CA SER A 125 -1.02 22.03 -16.90
C SER A 125 0.39 21.95 -16.31
N ALA A 126 0.83 23.00 -15.61
CA ALA A 126 2.16 23.07 -14.97
C ALA A 126 2.23 22.25 -13.68
N ILE A 127 1.07 21.87 -13.13
CA ILE A 127 0.98 21.08 -11.90
C ILE A 127 1.24 19.60 -12.18
N ASN A 128 1.04 19.13 -13.40
CA ASN A 128 1.32 17.75 -13.80
C ASN A 128 2.80 17.36 -13.50
N PRO A 129 3.83 18.11 -13.96
CA PRO A 129 5.23 17.87 -13.54
C PRO A 129 5.51 17.97 -12.04
N ILE A 130 4.77 18.80 -11.29
CA ILE A 130 5.00 19.00 -9.85
C ILE A 130 4.49 17.80 -9.04
N ILE A 131 3.33 17.25 -9.42
CA ILE A 131 2.75 16.07 -8.78
C ILE A 131 3.65 14.84 -9.01
N TYR A 132 4.11 14.63 -10.25
CA TYR A 132 4.97 13.49 -10.57
C TYR A 132 6.44 13.69 -10.17
N GLY A 133 6.98 14.91 -10.30
CA GLY A 133 8.38 15.24 -10.03
C GLY A 133 8.69 15.48 -8.55
N GLY A 134 7.76 16.07 -7.80
CA GLY A 134 7.94 16.35 -6.36
C GLY A 134 7.88 15.10 -5.49
N PHE A 135 7.05 14.12 -5.84
CA PHE A 135 6.91 12.89 -5.07
C PHE A 135 8.01 11.86 -5.35
N ASN A 136 8.86 12.07 -6.36
CA ASN A 136 10.00 11.21 -6.65
C ASN A 136 11.14 11.35 -5.62
N GLN A 137 11.15 12.40 -4.79
CA GLN A 137 12.14 12.51 -3.71
C GLN A 137 11.93 11.46 -2.61
N ASN A 138 10.69 10.99 -2.40
CA ASN A 138 10.40 9.93 -1.44
C ASN A 138 10.94 8.55 -1.87
N PHE A 139 11.24 8.34 -3.17
CA PHE A 139 11.82 7.08 -3.66
C PHE A 139 13.32 6.94 -3.39
N ARG A 140 14.05 8.04 -3.15
CA ARG A 140 15.49 7.98 -2.85
C ARG A 140 15.77 7.39 -1.46
N HIS A 141 14.84 7.48 -0.52
CA HIS A 141 14.96 6.89 0.81
C HIS A 141 14.63 5.39 0.84
N ALA A 142 13.77 4.88 -0.05
CA ALA A 142 13.42 3.45 -0.10
C ALA A 142 14.56 2.57 -0.68
N PHE A 143 15.43 3.14 -1.51
CA PHE A 143 16.59 2.44 -2.09
C PHE A 143 17.82 2.38 -1.17
N GLN A 144 17.85 3.14 -0.07
CA GLN A 144 18.96 3.11 0.89
C GLN A 144 18.82 2.02 1.97
N GLY A 145 17.68 1.32 2.02
CA GLY A 145 17.39 0.28 3.01
C GLY A 145 17.43 -1.18 2.50
N HIS A 146 17.60 -1.42 1.20
CA HIS A 146 17.67 -2.78 0.66
C HIS A 146 19.12 -3.31 0.65
N GLN A 147 19.66 -3.54 1.84
CA GLN A 147 20.75 -4.50 2.01
C GLN A 147 20.30 -5.59 3.00
N SER A 148 20.37 -6.83 2.51
CA SER A 148 20.33 -8.08 3.30
C SER A 148 18.94 -8.67 3.61
N PHE A 149 18.23 -9.15 2.58
CA PHE A 149 17.42 -10.37 2.74
C PHE A 149 18.10 -11.51 1.99
N GLY A 150 19.01 -12.19 2.70
CA GLY A 150 19.81 -13.28 2.18
C GLY A 150 18.95 -14.43 1.69
N THR A 151 18.96 -14.65 0.38
CA THR A 151 18.54 -15.90 -0.25
C THR A 151 19.59 -16.97 0.04
N ASN A 152 19.44 -17.69 1.14
CA ASN A 152 19.96 -19.04 1.29
C ASN A 152 18.84 -19.92 1.85
N MET A 153 17.89 -20.24 0.97
CA MET A 153 16.92 -21.29 1.23
C MET A 153 17.62 -22.63 1.00
N THR A 154 18.40 -23.07 2.00
CA THR A 154 18.88 -24.45 2.06
C THR A 154 17.67 -25.35 2.14
N ALA A 155 17.46 -26.12 1.07
CA ALA A 155 16.47 -27.18 1.02
C ALA A 155 16.74 -28.16 2.17
N ILE A 156 15.91 -28.14 3.21
CA ILE A 156 15.93 -29.15 4.26
C ILE A 156 15.37 -30.43 3.65
N LYS A 157 16.28 -31.33 3.25
CA LYS A 157 15.96 -32.72 2.89
C LYS A 157 15.63 -33.45 4.19
N THR A 158 14.36 -33.46 4.61
CA THR A 158 13.92 -34.29 5.75
C THR A 158 13.99 -35.76 5.33
N ASN A 159 15.04 -36.44 5.79
CA ASN A 159 15.20 -37.89 5.69
C ASN A 159 14.24 -38.56 6.70
N CYS A 160 13.28 -39.32 6.18
CA CYS A 160 12.33 -40.12 6.96
C CYS A 160 12.97 -41.46 7.36
N ASN A 161 13.99 -41.43 8.21
CA ASN A 161 14.51 -42.63 8.88
C ASN A 161 14.68 -42.36 10.37
N HIS A 162 13.56 -42.35 11.08
CA HIS A 162 13.54 -42.75 12.48
C HIS A 162 12.56 -43.93 12.58
N LYS A 163 13.14 -45.12 12.51
CA LYS A 163 12.53 -46.34 13.05
C LYS A 163 12.56 -46.20 14.57
N PHE A 164 11.41 -46.44 15.20
CA PHE A 164 11.29 -46.70 16.62
C PHE A 164 12.15 -47.91 17.02
#